data_AF-A0A0K9ERU7-F1
#
_entry.id   AF-A0A0K9ERU7-F1
#
_cell.length_a   1.000
_cell.length_b   1.000
_cell.length_c   1.000
_cell.angle_alpha   90.00
_cell.angle_beta   90.00
_cell.angle_gamma   90.00
#
_symmetry.space_group_name_H-M   'P 1'
#
loop_
_entity.id
_entity.type
_entity.pdbx_description
1 polymer ?
#
loop_
_entity_poly.entity_id
_entity_poly.type
_entity_poly.pdbx_seq_one_letter_code
_entity_poly.pdbx_strand_id
1 'polypeptide(L)'
;MGKDAVEKRARQILDSTSQKSSHRRCFLLRVKPERLDEYLDVHQAVWAEMRQALTEAGWRNYSLFVQVETGMVVGYYEAEDVAEADRAMAAKEVNTRWQAEMAQYFVQPNGGTNKVLPQYFYLP
;
A
#
# COMPACT_ATOMS: atom_id res chain seq x y z
N MET A 1 16.28 4.27 27.64
CA MET A 1 16.37 3.04 26.82
C MET A 1 17.05 3.39 25.50
N GLY A 2 17.96 2.56 25.00
CA GLY A 2 18.55 2.75 23.66
C GLY A 2 17.50 2.55 22.55
N LYS A 3 17.75 3.14 21.37
CA LYS A 3 16.86 3.07 20.20
C LYS A 3 16.42 1.62 19.88
N ASP A 4 17.36 0.69 19.91
CA ASP A 4 17.12 -0.73 19.62
C ASP A 4 16.17 -1.39 20.62
N ALA A 5 16.24 -1.01 21.90
CA ALA A 5 15.35 -1.54 22.94
C ALA A 5 13.90 -1.05 22.75
N VAL A 6 13.74 0.20 22.28
CA VAL A 6 12.42 0.76 21.95
C VAL A 6 11.83 0.06 20.73
N GLU A 7 12.61 -0.11 19.66
CA GLU A 7 12.16 -0.81 18.45
C GLU A 7 11.77 -2.27 18.73
N LYS A 8 12.58 -2.99 19.52
CA LYS A 8 12.27 -4.35 19.95
C LYS A 8 10.96 -4.42 20.72
N ARG A 9 10.74 -3.48 21.66
CA ARG A 9 9.51 -3.43 22.45
C ARG A 9 8.30 -3.09 21.58
N ALA A 10 8.42 -2.15 20.65
CA ALA A 10 7.36 -1.79 19.72
C ALA A 10 6.94 -3.00 18.87
N ARG A 11 7.91 -3.74 18.31
CA ARG A 11 7.63 -4.93 17.50
C ARG A 11 6.91 -6.02 18.31
N GLN A 12 7.32 -6.26 19.55
CA GLN A 12 6.61 -7.19 20.44
C GLN A 12 5.13 -6.81 20.65
N ILE A 13 4.83 -5.51 20.81
CA ILE A 13 3.45 -5.03 20.95
C ILE A 13 2.67 -5.27 19.65
N LEU A 14 3.25 -4.94 18.51
CA LEU A 14 2.62 -5.10 17.20
C LEU A 14 2.35 -6.57 16.85
N ASP A 15 3.25 -7.48 17.21
CA ASP A 15 3.09 -8.92 16.94
C ASP A 15 1.98 -9.56 17.80
N SER A 16 1.70 -9.00 18.98
CA SER A 16 0.76 -9.56 19.97
C SER A 16 -0.56 -8.79 20.12
N THR A 17 -0.72 -7.65 19.44
CA THR A 17 -1.92 -6.82 19.59
C THR A 17 -3.18 -7.53 19.10
N SER A 18 -4.28 -7.41 19.87
CA SER A 18 -5.62 -7.83 19.45
C SER A 18 -6.26 -6.85 18.46
N GLN A 19 -5.67 -5.66 18.30
CA GLN A 19 -6.14 -4.62 17.39
C GLN A 19 -5.71 -4.85 15.94
N LYS A 20 -4.97 -5.92 15.62
CA LYS A 20 -4.61 -6.26 14.24
C LYS A 20 -5.88 -6.61 13.44
N SER A 21 -5.81 -6.49 12.11
CA SER A 21 -6.93 -6.83 11.23
C SER A 21 -6.47 -7.64 10.03
N SER A 22 -7.23 -8.69 9.70
CA SER A 22 -7.18 -9.41 8.42
C SER A 22 -8.02 -8.73 7.33
N HIS A 23 -8.75 -7.65 7.66
CA HIS A 23 -9.68 -6.99 6.76
C HIS A 23 -9.19 -5.62 6.27
N ARG A 24 -8.15 -5.05 6.89
CA ARG A 24 -7.61 -3.72 6.59
C ARG A 24 -6.14 -3.80 6.28
N ARG A 25 -5.72 -3.13 5.21
CA ARG A 25 -4.32 -3.06 4.81
C ARG A 25 -3.91 -1.60 4.69
N CYS A 26 -2.85 -1.22 5.40
CA CYS A 26 -2.16 0.04 5.23
C CYS A 26 -0.74 -0.25 4.73
N PHE A 27 -0.24 0.54 3.78
CA PHE A 27 1.10 0.36 3.23
C PHE A 27 1.71 1.70 2.81
N LEU A 28 3.03 1.72 2.72
CA LEU A 28 3.79 2.85 2.17
C LEU A 28 4.37 2.52 0.81
N LEU A 29 4.41 3.53 -0.05
CA LEU A 29 5.22 3.60 -1.27
C LEU A 29 6.11 4.84 -1.22
N ARG A 30 7.13 4.87 -2.09
CA ARG A 30 8.03 6.01 -2.24
C ARG A 30 8.14 6.41 -3.71
N VAL A 31 7.44 7.47 -4.06
CA VAL A 31 7.50 8.12 -5.37
C VAL A 31 8.71 9.06 -5.40
N LYS A 32 9.33 9.21 -6.56
CA LYS A 32 10.35 10.22 -6.84
C LYS A 32 9.70 11.60 -6.77
N PRO A 33 10.13 12.50 -5.86
CA PRO A 33 9.52 13.83 -5.73
C PRO A 33 9.48 14.61 -7.05
N GLU A 34 10.51 14.44 -7.90
CA GLU A 34 10.65 15.09 -9.20
C GLU A 34 9.73 14.54 -10.30
N ARG A 35 8.96 13.48 -10.03
CA ARG A 35 7.95 12.93 -10.96
C ARG A 35 6.58 12.75 -10.29
N LEU A 36 6.37 13.41 -9.16
CA LEU A 36 5.18 13.20 -8.35
C LEU A 36 3.91 13.69 -9.06
N ASP A 37 4.01 14.80 -9.78
CA ASP A 37 2.94 15.34 -10.63
C ASP A 37 2.47 14.31 -11.67
N GLU A 38 3.39 13.75 -12.45
CA GLU A 38 3.08 12.72 -13.45
C GLU A 38 2.45 11.47 -12.82
N TYR A 39 2.96 11.03 -11.66
CA TYR A 39 2.40 9.92 -10.92
C TYR A 39 0.93 10.18 -10.52
N LEU A 40 0.65 11.39 -10.02
CA LEU A 40 -0.70 11.77 -9.60
C LEU A 40 -1.66 11.87 -10.79
N ASP A 41 -1.22 12.42 -11.92
CA ASP A 41 -2.01 12.53 -13.15
C ASP A 41 -2.43 11.16 -13.67
N VAL A 42 -1.50 10.19 -13.71
CA VAL A 42 -1.85 8.82 -14.12
C VAL A 42 -2.87 8.18 -13.16
N HIS A 43 -2.84 8.52 -11.88
CA HIS A 43 -3.83 8.04 -10.90
C HIS A 43 -5.19 8.76 -10.97
N GLN A 44 -5.29 9.91 -11.66
CA GLN A 44 -6.60 10.50 -12.00
C GLN A 44 -7.30 9.71 -13.12
N ALA A 45 -6.54 8.96 -13.92
CA ALA A 45 -7.01 8.23 -15.09
C ALA A 45 -6.66 6.73 -15.03
N VAL A 46 -6.74 6.11 -13.84
CA VAL A 46 -6.49 4.66 -13.69
C VAL A 46 -7.36 3.87 -14.67
N TRP A 47 -6.73 2.94 -15.39
CA TRP A 47 -7.37 2.14 -16.42
C TRP A 47 -8.62 1.44 -15.89
N ALA A 48 -9.70 1.43 -16.68
CA ALA A 48 -10.97 0.81 -16.28
C ALA A 48 -10.80 -0.67 -15.92
N GLU A 49 -10.00 -1.42 -16.69
CA GLU A 49 -9.67 -2.83 -16.42
C GLU A 49 -8.89 -3.01 -15.11
N MET A 50 -8.03 -2.07 -14.73
CA MET A 50 -7.29 -2.13 -13.48
C MET A 50 -8.23 -1.90 -12.28
N ARG A 51 -9.15 -0.95 -12.41
CA ARG A 51 -10.20 -0.71 -11.39
C ARG A 51 -11.10 -1.93 -11.22
N GLN A 52 -11.51 -2.55 -12.33
CA GLN A 52 -12.29 -3.79 -12.31
C GLN A 52 -11.52 -4.92 -11.61
N ALA A 53 -10.24 -5.12 -11.94
CA ALA A 53 -9.42 -6.14 -11.32
C ALA A 53 -9.31 -5.96 -9.79
N LEU A 54 -9.12 -4.72 -9.33
CA LEU A 54 -9.12 -4.39 -7.89
C LEU A 54 -10.44 -4.80 -7.22
N THR A 55 -11.57 -4.43 -7.83
CA THR A 55 -12.90 -4.80 -7.32
C THR A 55 -13.11 -6.32 -7.29
N GLU A 56 -12.75 -7.03 -8.37
CA GLU A 56 -12.87 -8.49 -8.45
C GLU A 56 -11.98 -9.22 -7.44
N ALA A 57 -10.80 -8.67 -7.13
CA ALA A 57 -9.92 -9.19 -6.09
C ALA A 57 -10.40 -8.86 -4.67
N GLY A 58 -11.53 -8.17 -4.52
CA GLY A 58 -12.14 -7.86 -3.24
C GLY A 58 -11.63 -6.60 -2.56
N TRP A 59 -10.83 -5.77 -3.25
CA TRP A 59 -10.40 -4.48 -2.73
C TRP A 59 -11.58 -3.51 -2.70
N ARG A 60 -11.86 -2.95 -1.52
CA ARG A 60 -12.91 -1.95 -1.29
C ARG A 60 -12.33 -0.81 -0.44
N ASN A 61 -12.98 0.35 -0.50
CA ASN A 61 -12.54 1.56 0.22
C ASN A 61 -11.05 1.91 -0.04
N TYR A 62 -10.55 1.61 -1.24
CA TYR A 62 -9.13 1.83 -1.59
C TYR A 62 -8.84 3.31 -1.81
N SER A 63 -7.89 3.85 -1.05
CA SER A 63 -7.44 5.23 -1.12
C SER A 63 -5.91 5.33 -1.08
N LEU A 64 -5.39 6.33 -1.78
CA LEU A 64 -3.99 6.74 -1.74
C LEU A 64 -3.91 8.19 -1.23
N PHE A 65 -2.98 8.44 -0.31
CA PHE A 65 -2.70 9.76 0.25
C PHE A 65 -1.21 10.04 0.05
N VAL A 66 -0.84 11.29 -0.22
CA VAL A 66 0.56 11.65 -0.48
C VAL A 66 1.03 12.79 0.42
N GLN A 67 2.26 12.67 0.91
CA GLN A 67 3.03 13.79 1.44
C GLN A 67 3.92 14.34 0.32
N VAL A 68 3.54 15.51 -0.19
CA VAL A 68 4.13 16.12 -1.41
C VAL A 68 5.63 16.37 -1.24
N GLU A 69 6.06 16.82 -0.06
CA GLU A 69 7.46 17.21 0.19
C GLU A 69 8.43 16.03 0.12
N THR A 70 7.94 14.82 0.40
CA THR A 70 8.80 13.63 0.47
C THR A 70 8.47 12.59 -0.60
N GLY A 71 7.35 12.71 -1.30
CA GLY A 71 6.86 11.67 -2.21
C GLY A 71 6.45 10.38 -1.49
N MET A 72 6.23 10.43 -0.17
CA MET A 72 5.71 9.30 0.58
C MET A 72 4.22 9.16 0.32
N VAL A 73 3.81 7.99 -0.18
CA VAL A 73 2.42 7.65 -0.39
C VAL A 73 1.97 6.66 0.67
N VAL A 74 0.83 6.91 1.29
CA VAL A 74 0.10 5.99 2.16
C VAL A 74 -1.04 5.40 1.35
N GLY A 75 -1.05 4.08 1.20
CA GLY A 75 -2.19 3.35 0.66
C GLY A 75 -2.98 2.65 1.74
N TYR A 76 -4.30 2.68 1.63
CA TYR A 76 -5.23 1.98 2.51
C TYR A 76 -6.32 1.31 1.70
N TYR A 77 -6.60 0.03 1.96
CA TYR A 77 -7.78 -0.65 1.44
C TYR A 77 -8.34 -1.63 2.46
N GLU A 78 -9.57 -2.06 2.21
CA GLU A 78 -10.24 -3.10 2.98
C GLU A 78 -10.59 -4.29 2.08
N ALA A 79 -10.66 -5.48 2.67
CA ALA A 79 -11.03 -6.72 2.00
C ALA A 79 -11.63 -7.69 3.01
N GLU A 80 -12.22 -8.80 2.54
CA GLU A 80 -12.66 -9.87 3.45
C GLU A 80 -11.46 -10.59 4.06
N ASP A 81 -10.44 -10.87 3.24
CA ASP A 81 -9.11 -11.27 3.70
C ASP A 81 -8.08 -10.55 2.85
N VAL A 82 -7.26 -9.68 3.46
CA VAL A 82 -6.27 -8.87 2.74
C VAL A 82 -5.15 -9.72 2.14
N ALA A 83 -4.83 -10.88 2.72
CA ALA A 83 -3.81 -11.76 2.17
C ALA A 83 -4.34 -12.51 0.93
N GLU A 84 -5.60 -12.91 0.94
CA GLU A 84 -6.27 -13.46 -0.24
C GLU A 84 -6.43 -12.43 -1.34
N ALA A 85 -6.87 -11.21 -1.00
CA ALA A 85 -7.01 -10.11 -1.95
C ALA A 85 -5.68 -9.71 -2.61
N ASP A 86 -4.59 -9.70 -1.85
CA ASP A 86 -3.23 -9.49 -2.39
C ASP A 86 -2.84 -10.60 -3.39
N ARG A 87 -3.08 -11.87 -3.04
CA ARG A 87 -2.80 -13.01 -3.94
C ARG A 87 -3.64 -12.95 -5.21
N ALA A 88 -4.93 -12.63 -5.09
CA ALA A 88 -5.84 -12.49 -6.21
C ALA A 88 -5.40 -11.37 -7.16
N MET A 89 -5.01 -10.20 -6.64
CA MET A 89 -4.46 -9.12 -7.46
C MET A 89 -3.14 -9.47 -8.12
N ALA A 90 -2.23 -10.14 -7.41
CA ALA A 90 -0.95 -10.55 -7.95
C ALA A 90 -1.08 -11.50 -9.15
N ALA A 91 -2.17 -12.26 -9.24
CA ALA A 91 -2.45 -13.18 -10.34
C ALA A 91 -3.06 -12.51 -11.60
N LYS A 92 -3.47 -11.23 -11.53
CA LYS A 92 -4.10 -10.53 -12.67
C LYS A 92 -3.04 -9.95 -13.60
N GLU A 93 -3.10 -10.27 -14.90
CA GLU A 93 -2.16 -9.76 -15.90
C GLU A 93 -2.14 -8.22 -16.00
N VAL A 94 -3.30 -7.57 -15.83
CA VAL A 94 -3.41 -6.11 -15.82
C VAL A 94 -2.60 -5.49 -14.67
N ASN A 95 -2.48 -6.18 -13.53
CA ASN A 95 -1.65 -5.71 -12.43
C ASN A 95 -0.17 -5.70 -12.83
N THR A 96 0.32 -6.75 -13.48
CA THR A 96 1.70 -6.80 -13.98
C THR A 96 1.99 -5.66 -14.96
N ARG A 97 1.07 -5.40 -15.89
CA ARG A 97 1.19 -4.27 -16.85
C ARG A 97 1.21 -2.93 -16.14
N TRP A 98 0.27 -2.71 -15.22
CA TRP A 98 0.19 -1.48 -14.44
C TRP A 98 1.47 -1.24 -13.62
N GLN A 99 2.00 -2.28 -12.95
CA GLN A 99 3.23 -2.17 -12.18
C GLN A 99 4.45 -1.85 -13.05
N ALA A 100 4.53 -2.41 -14.26
CA ALA A 100 5.60 -2.10 -15.21
C ALA A 100 5.56 -0.62 -15.63
N GLU A 101 4.38 -0.08 -15.93
CA GLU A 101 4.20 1.35 -16.24
C GLU A 101 4.55 2.24 -15.05
N MET A 102 4.15 1.84 -13.83
CA MET A 102 4.36 2.64 -12.62
C MET A 102 5.80 2.62 -12.10
N ALA A 103 6.59 1.58 -12.43
CA ALA A 103 7.95 1.38 -11.94
C ALA A 103 8.86 2.61 -12.11
N GLN A 104 8.64 3.38 -13.18
CA GLN A 104 9.44 4.56 -13.51
C GLN A 104 9.29 5.73 -12.52
N TYR A 105 8.17 5.80 -11.79
CA TYR A 105 7.87 6.85 -10.82
C TYR A 105 8.44 6.57 -9.43
N PHE A 106 8.82 5.32 -9.14
CA PHE A 106 9.22 4.92 -7.79
C PHE A 106 10.73 5.04 -7.55
N VAL A 107 11.09 5.40 -6.31
CA VAL A 107 12.47 5.37 -5.83
C VAL A 107 12.98 3.92 -5.82
N GLN A 108 14.05 3.64 -6.53
CA GLN A 108 14.59 2.29 -6.65
C GLN A 108 15.40 1.90 -5.40
N PRO A 109 15.45 0.62 -5.02
CA PRO A 109 14.79 -0.53 -5.68
C PRO A 109 13.37 -0.82 -5.18
N ASN A 110 12.96 -0.26 -4.03
CA ASN A 110 11.80 -0.76 -3.27
C ASN A 110 10.63 0.23 -3.18
N GLY A 111 10.71 1.40 -3.80
CA GLY A 111 9.69 2.45 -3.66
C GLY A 111 8.32 2.05 -4.20
N GLY A 112 8.26 1.12 -5.17
CA GLY A 112 7.02 0.56 -5.72
C GLY A 112 6.52 -0.68 -4.98
N THR A 113 7.29 -1.20 -4.03
CA THR A 113 6.91 -2.38 -3.25
C THR A 113 6.14 -1.94 -2.02
N ASN A 114 4.91 -2.45 -1.85
CA ASN A 114 4.07 -2.14 -0.70
C ASN A 114 4.78 -2.48 0.62
N LYS A 115 5.25 -1.47 1.35
CA LYS A 115 5.75 -1.63 2.71
C LYS A 115 4.57 -1.61 3.67
N VAL A 116 4.05 -2.79 3.99
CA VAL A 116 2.88 -2.96 4.87
C VAL A 116 3.15 -2.40 6.27
N LEU A 117 2.19 -1.64 6.80
CA LEU A 117 2.19 -1.10 8.15
C LEU A 117 1.23 -1.90 9.05
N PRO A 118 1.66 -2.32 10.25
CA PRO A 118 0.79 -3.05 11.17
C PRO A 118 -0.21 -2.11 11.84
N GLN A 119 -1.49 -2.52 11.86
CA GLN A 119 -2.53 -1.85 12.63
C GLN A 119 -2.33 -2.15 14.13
N TYR A 120 -2.19 -1.10 14.95
CA TYR A 120 -2.04 -1.24 16.41
C TYR A 120 -3.24 -0.71 17.20
N PHE A 121 -4.14 0.01 16.54
CA PHE A 121 -5.34 0.61 17.11
C PHE A 121 -6.44 0.66 16.04
N TYR A 122 -7.69 0.47 16.45
CA TYR A 122 -8.87 0.67 15.63
C TYR A 122 -10.05 1.07 16.51
N LEU A 123 -10.86 2.01 16.03
CA LEU A 123 -12.17 2.33 16.56
C LEU A 123 -13.18 2.13 15.42
N PRO A 124 -14.24 1.33 15.61
CA PRO A 124 -15.25 1.09 14.60
C PRO A 124 -16.10 2.31 14.28
#